data_AF-U1N0B5-F1
#
_entry.id   AF-U1N0B5-F1
#
_cell.length_a   1.000
_cell.length_b   1.000
_cell.length_c   1.000
_cell.angle_alpha   90.00
_cell.angle_beta   90.00
_cell.angle_gamma   90.00
#
_symmetry.space_group_name_H-M   'P 1'
#
loop_
_entity.id
_entity.type
_entity.pdbx_description
1 polymer ?
#
loop_
_entity_poly.entity_id
_entity_poly.type
_entity_poly.pdbx_seq_one_letter_code
_entity_poly.pdbx_strand_id
1 'polypeptide(L)'
;RREEPSEGFRRAVQFELRRAEQRYRKGVAGIEYLADGGQFAVVLAAVLYAEHHRLIRNQDFDVLSTRPELSRSRKLWLVARTWWNWRRFRDPVTVFRRVSAVPAGTGVGGGAEHGIPQPK
;
A
#
# COMPACT_ATOMS: atom_id res chain seq x y z
N ARG A 1 -2.50 0.14 28.19
CA ARG A 1 -1.31 -0.75 28.16
C ARG A 1 -0.90 -0.83 26.69
N ARG A 2 0.29 -0.35 26.29
CA ARG A 2 0.81 -0.60 24.93
C ARG A 2 1.41 -2.00 24.94
N GLU A 3 0.94 -2.87 24.06
CA GLU A 3 1.43 -4.23 23.95
C GLU A 3 2.53 -4.27 22.90
N GLU A 4 3.70 -4.80 23.25
CA GLU A 4 4.75 -5.03 22.26
C GLU A 4 4.31 -6.16 21.32
N PRO A 5 4.30 -5.93 20.00
CA PRO A 5 3.90 -6.97 19.07
C PRO A 5 4.92 -8.11 19.09
N SER A 6 4.43 -9.34 19.12
CA SER A 6 5.27 -10.52 18.95
C SER A 6 5.80 -10.61 17.51
N GLU A 7 6.88 -11.36 17.29
CA GLU A 7 7.37 -11.61 15.93
C GLU A 7 6.34 -12.30 15.04
N GLY A 8 5.52 -13.19 15.61
CA GLY A 8 4.42 -13.84 14.88
C GLY A 8 3.37 -12.83 14.41
N PHE A 9 3.05 -11.85 15.27
CA PHE A 9 2.15 -10.76 14.91
C PHE A 9 2.73 -9.88 13.80
N ARG A 10 4.01 -9.46 13.91
CA ARG A 10 4.69 -8.69 12.85
C ARG A 10 4.66 -9.43 11.51
N ARG A 11 4.93 -10.74 11.51
CA ARG A 11 4.84 -11.60 10.32
C ARG A 11 3.43 -11.64 9.73
N ALA A 12 2.40 -11.75 10.56
CA ALA A 12 1.00 -11.71 10.11
C ALA A 12 0.64 -10.36 9.48
N VAL A 13 1.03 -9.24 10.10
CA VAL A 13 0.82 -7.89 9.55
C VAL A 13 1.55 -7.74 8.22
N GLN A 14 2.78 -8.22 8.11
CA GLN A 14 3.54 -8.20 6.86
C GLN A 14 2.84 -9.01 5.75
N PHE A 15 2.30 -10.18 6.08
CA PHE A 15 1.56 -11.01 5.13
C PHE A 15 0.31 -10.28 4.60
N GLU A 16 -0.51 -9.71 5.49
CA GLU A 16 -1.70 -8.97 5.10
C GLU A 16 -1.37 -7.68 4.35
N LEU A 17 -0.25 -7.01 4.68
CA LEU A 17 0.23 -5.85 3.92
C LEU A 17 0.54 -6.21 2.47
N ARG A 18 1.27 -7.32 2.24
CA ARG A 18 1.55 -7.82 0.88
C ARG A 18 0.26 -8.18 0.15
N ARG A 19 -0.69 -8.79 0.84
CA ARG A 19 -2.00 -9.16 0.28
C ARG A 19 -2.81 -7.93 -0.13
N ALA A 20 -2.78 -6.87 0.68
CA ALA A 20 -3.40 -5.58 0.35
C ALA A 20 -2.72 -4.91 -0.85
N GLU A 21 -1.39 -4.91 -0.92
CA GLU A 21 -0.64 -4.39 -2.07
C GLU A 21 -0.99 -5.10 -3.38
N GLN A 22 -1.17 -6.43 -3.35
CA GLN A 22 -1.63 -7.18 -4.53
C GLN A 22 -3.03 -6.75 -4.97
N ARG A 23 -3.93 -6.49 -4.01
CA ARG A 23 -5.27 -5.97 -4.32
C ARG A 23 -5.22 -4.56 -4.92
N TYR A 24 -4.33 -3.67 -4.44
CA TYR A 24 -4.12 -2.37 -5.07
C TYR A 24 -3.68 -2.49 -6.53
N ARG A 25 -2.71 -3.37 -6.83
CA ARG A 25 -2.23 -3.57 -8.21
C ARG A 25 -3.35 -3.99 -9.17
N LYS A 26 -4.27 -4.84 -8.71
CA LYS A 26 -5.44 -5.27 -9.50
C LYS A 26 -6.55 -4.21 -9.53
N GLY A 27 -6.89 -3.64 -8.38
CA GLY A 27 -8.02 -2.72 -8.23
C GLY A 27 -7.81 -1.38 -8.91
N VAL A 28 -6.57 -0.89 -9.00
CA VAL A 28 -6.25 0.38 -9.67
C VAL A 28 -6.53 0.30 -11.18
N ALA A 29 -6.33 -0.87 -11.80
CA ALA A 29 -6.70 -1.06 -13.20
C ALA A 29 -8.21 -0.83 -13.41
N GLY A 30 -9.04 -1.26 -12.45
CA GLY A 30 -10.49 -1.05 -12.50
C GLY A 30 -10.94 0.42 -12.48
N ILE A 31 -10.06 1.37 -12.13
CA ILE A 31 -10.41 2.79 -12.10
C ILE A 31 -10.65 3.34 -13.51
N GLU A 32 -10.05 2.74 -14.55
CA GLU A 32 -10.22 3.16 -15.95
C GLU A 32 -11.69 3.08 -16.42
N TYR A 33 -12.51 2.24 -15.78
CA TYR A 33 -13.92 2.05 -16.12
C TYR A 33 -14.87 3.04 -15.42
N LEU A 34 -14.36 3.90 -14.54
CA LEU A 34 -15.19 4.94 -13.91
C LEU A 34 -15.42 6.09 -14.89
N ALA A 35 -16.54 6.79 -14.73
CA ALA A 35 -16.82 8.02 -15.47
C ALA A 35 -15.68 9.04 -15.34
N ASP A 36 -15.38 9.76 -16.42
CA ASP A 36 -14.18 10.60 -16.60
C ASP A 36 -13.90 11.60 -15.47
N GLY A 37 -14.94 12.08 -14.77
CA GLY A 37 -14.80 13.02 -13.66
C GLY A 37 -14.36 12.40 -12.31
N GLY A 38 -14.59 11.11 -12.10
CA GLY A 38 -14.39 10.45 -10.79
C GLY A 38 -13.02 9.78 -10.62
N GLN A 39 -12.34 9.47 -11.72
CA GLN A 39 -11.12 8.65 -11.71
C GLN A 39 -10.02 9.26 -10.84
N PHE A 40 -9.77 10.58 -10.98
CA PHE A 40 -8.74 11.27 -10.21
C PHE A 40 -8.94 11.14 -8.70
N ALA A 41 -10.17 11.37 -8.23
CA ALA A 41 -10.49 11.30 -6.80
C ALA A 41 -10.21 9.90 -6.24
N VAL A 42 -10.56 8.85 -7.01
CA VAL A 42 -10.33 7.47 -6.61
C VAL A 42 -8.85 7.11 -6.63
N VAL A 43 -8.07 7.55 -7.63
CA VAL A 43 -6.61 7.37 -7.64
C VAL A 43 -5.95 8.06 -6.47
N LEU A 44 -6.34 9.31 -6.19
CA LEU A 44 -5.80 10.08 -5.08
C LEU A 44 -6.09 9.39 -3.75
N ALA A 45 -7.32 8.92 -3.54
CA ALA A 45 -7.69 8.15 -2.36
C ALA A 45 -6.82 6.88 -2.26
N ALA A 46 -6.67 6.12 -3.35
CA ALA A 46 -5.84 4.92 -3.37
C ALA A 46 -4.37 5.21 -3.01
N VAL A 47 -3.78 6.29 -3.55
CA VAL A 47 -2.41 6.73 -3.23
C VAL A 47 -2.27 7.10 -1.76
N LEU A 48 -3.21 7.89 -1.21
CA LEU A 48 -3.18 8.32 0.19
C LEU A 48 -3.30 7.13 1.16
N TYR A 49 -4.16 6.15 0.86
CA TYR A 49 -4.26 4.94 1.68
C TYR A 49 -3.03 4.05 1.54
N ALA A 50 -2.52 3.86 0.33
CA ALA A 50 -1.30 3.11 0.08
C ALA A 50 -0.07 3.69 0.82
N GLU A 51 -0.03 5.00 1.06
CA GLU A 51 1.07 5.62 1.80
C GLU A 51 1.16 5.10 3.25
N HIS A 52 0.04 4.69 3.85
CA HIS A 52 0.06 4.10 5.20
C HIS A 52 0.88 2.81 5.23
N HIS A 53 0.98 2.07 4.11
CA HIS A 53 1.81 0.88 4.03
C HIS A 53 3.30 1.19 4.19
N ARG A 54 3.74 2.39 3.78
CA ARG A 54 5.11 2.86 4.01
C ARG A 54 5.37 3.10 5.50
N LEU A 55 4.42 3.71 6.19
CA LEU A 55 4.51 3.96 7.62
C LEU A 55 4.57 2.65 8.41
N ILE A 56 3.73 1.68 8.06
CA ILE A 56 3.73 0.35 8.69
C ILE A 56 5.09 -0.34 8.51
N ARG A 57 5.69 -0.27 7.31
CA ARG A 57 7.04 -0.81 7.08
C ARG A 57 8.12 -0.08 7.86
N ASN A 58 8.05 1.25 7.93
CA ASN A 58 9.05 2.06 8.64
C ASN A 58 8.99 1.89 10.17
N GLN A 59 7.88 1.37 10.70
CA GLN A 59 7.69 1.06 12.11
C GLN A 59 7.89 -0.44 12.41
N ASP A 60 8.58 -1.17 11.52
CA ASP A 60 8.82 -2.61 11.64
C ASP A 60 7.54 -3.43 11.91
N PHE A 61 6.45 -3.05 11.24
CA PHE A 61 5.13 -3.67 11.37
C PHE A 61 4.53 -3.59 12.79
N ASP A 62 5.03 -2.67 13.62
CA ASP A 62 4.45 -2.35 14.92
C ASP A 62 3.30 -1.36 14.78
N VAL A 63 2.08 -1.89 14.77
CA VAL A 63 0.83 -1.11 14.72
C VAL A 63 0.14 -0.99 16.09
N LEU A 64 0.67 -1.65 17.12
CA LEU A 64 0.05 -1.73 18.46
C LEU A 64 0.63 -0.69 19.41
N SER A 65 1.96 -0.50 19.35
CA SER A 65 2.63 0.45 20.21
C SER A 65 2.68 1.85 19.62
N THR A 66 2.64 2.01 18.30
CA THR A 66 2.68 3.34 17.66
C THR A 66 1.58 3.45 16.63
N ARG A 67 0.79 4.54 16.68
CA ARG A 67 -0.19 4.82 15.63
C ARG A 67 0.55 5.37 14.41
N PRO A 68 0.42 4.76 13.22
CA PRO A 68 0.99 5.32 12.01
C PRO A 68 0.20 6.58 11.61
N GLU A 69 0.78 7.75 11.88
CA GLU A 69 0.17 9.03 11.51
C GLU A 69 0.88 9.66 10.31
N LEU A 70 0.10 9.93 9.27
CA LEU A 70 0.54 10.70 8.12
C LEU A 70 0.48 12.19 8.45
N SER A 71 1.64 12.86 8.46
CA SER A 71 1.69 14.31 8.66
C SER A 71 0.87 15.04 7.60
N ARG A 72 0.22 16.14 7.99
CA ARG A 72 -0.59 16.96 7.07
C ARG A 72 0.21 17.45 5.86
N SER A 73 1.48 17.81 6.06
CA SER A 73 2.40 18.20 5.00
C SER A 73 2.65 17.08 3.99
N ARG A 74 2.79 15.83 4.46
CA ARG A 74 2.99 14.67 3.58
C ARG A 74 1.74 14.34 2.78
N LYS A 75 0.55 14.46 3.38
CA LYS A 75 -0.73 14.34 2.66
C LYS A 75 -0.83 15.38 1.54
N LEU A 76 -0.53 16.65 1.84
CA LEU A 76 -0.58 17.73 0.86
C LEU A 76 0.43 17.52 -0.27
N TRP A 77 1.65 17.09 0.06
CA TRP A 77 2.67 16.73 -0.94
C TRP A 77 2.22 15.60 -1.86
N LEU A 78 1.57 14.56 -1.32
CA LEU A 78 1.01 13.47 -2.13
C LEU A 78 -0.12 13.94 -3.04
N VAL A 79 -1.00 14.82 -2.56
CA VAL A 79 -2.05 15.42 -3.40
C VAL A 79 -1.42 16.17 -4.57
N ALA A 80 -0.46 17.07 -4.30
CA ALA A 80 0.22 17.84 -5.33
C ALA A 80 0.94 16.94 -6.35
N ARG A 81 1.66 15.93 -5.86
CA ARG A 81 2.39 14.97 -6.72
C ARG A 81 1.44 14.11 -7.55
N THR A 82 0.32 13.67 -6.99
CA THR A 82 -0.71 12.91 -7.71
C THR A 82 -1.35 13.77 -8.79
N TRP A 83 -1.72 15.01 -8.47
CA TRP A 83 -2.32 15.96 -9.42
C TRP A 83 -1.37 16.26 -10.59
N TRP A 84 -0.09 16.51 -10.32
CA TRP A 84 0.90 16.74 -11.37
C TRP A 84 1.04 15.55 -12.32
N ASN A 85 1.12 14.32 -11.78
CA ASN A 85 1.21 13.12 -12.60
C ASN A 85 -0.09 12.86 -13.37
N TRP A 86 -1.25 13.11 -12.76
CA TRP A 86 -2.55 12.99 -13.40
C TRP A 86 -2.66 13.90 -14.62
N ARG A 87 -2.25 15.17 -14.48
CA ARG A 87 -2.25 16.14 -15.58
C ARG A 87 -1.32 15.74 -16.73
N ARG A 88 -0.24 14.99 -16.45
CA ARG A 88 0.73 14.53 -17.44
C ARG A 88 0.33 13.23 -18.17
N PHE A 89 -0.20 12.25 -17.45
CA PHE A 89 -0.45 10.90 -18.00
C PHE A 89 -1.92 10.63 -18.27
N ARG A 90 -2.83 11.16 -17.45
CA ARG A 90 -4.28 10.85 -17.47
C ARG A 90 -4.59 9.35 -17.45
N ASP A 91 -3.70 8.54 -16.90
CA ASP A 91 -3.85 7.10 -16.73
C ASP A 91 -3.77 6.73 -15.24
N PRO A 92 -4.84 6.16 -14.65
CA PRO A 92 -4.86 5.79 -13.23
C PRO A 92 -3.74 4.85 -12.82
N VAL A 93 -3.39 3.87 -13.66
CA VAL A 93 -2.37 2.86 -13.32
C VAL A 93 -0.98 3.48 -13.28
N THR A 94 -0.63 4.26 -14.30
CA THR A 94 0.65 4.96 -14.36
C THR A 94 0.83 5.95 -13.21
N VAL A 95 -0.22 6.71 -12.88
CA VAL A 95 -0.19 7.69 -11.79
C VAL A 95 0.00 6.99 -10.46
N PHE A 96 -0.79 5.94 -10.17
CA PHE A 96 -0.66 5.18 -8.95
C PHE A 96 0.73 4.54 -8.82
N ARG A 97 1.26 3.92 -9.89
CA ARG A 97 2.58 3.28 -9.86
C ARG A 97 3.71 4.27 -9.59
N ARG A 98 3.62 5.51 -10.10
CA ARG A 98 4.66 6.54 -9.87
C ARG A 98 4.59 7.17 -8.49
N VAL A 99 3.40 7.34 -7.94
CA VAL A 99 3.19 8.15 -6.73
C VAL A 99 2.98 7.32 -5.47
N SER A 100 2.37 6.14 -5.58
CA SER A 100 2.10 5.29 -4.42
C SER A 100 3.36 4.69 -3.83
N ALA A 101 3.29 4.38 -2.53
CA ALA A 101 4.34 3.65 -1.84
C ALA A 101 4.27 2.13 -2.03
N VAL A 102 3.31 1.61 -2.81
CA VAL A 102 3.25 0.18 -3.12
C VAL A 102 4.42 -0.16 -4.04
N PRO A 103 5.31 -1.09 -3.65
CA PRO A 103 6.38 -1.52 -4.54
C PRO A 103 5.78 -2.04 -5.86
N ALA A 104 6.33 -1.60 -6.99
CA ALA A 104 6.13 -2.31 -8.25
C ALA A 104 6.79 -3.67 -8.05
N GLY A 105 5.98 -4.72 -7.82
CA GLY A 105 6.50 -6.00 -7.34
C GLY A 105 7.71 -6.45 -8.16
N THR A 106 8.84 -6.66 -7.51
CA THR A 106 9.87 -7.52 -8.08
C THR A 106 9.21 -8.87 -8.28
N GLY A 107 9.33 -9.41 -9.50
CA GLY A 107 8.88 -10.76 -9.79
C GLY A 107 9.44 -11.74 -8.76
N VAL A 108 8.60 -12.71 -8.40
CA VAL A 108 8.91 -14.01 -7.79
C VAL A 108 10.38 -14.19 -7.37
N GLY A 109 10.63 -14.15 -6.06
CA GLY A 109 11.90 -14.53 -5.48
C GLY A 109 11.69 -15.10 -4.07
N GLY A 110 11.53 -16.42 -3.99
CA GLY A 110 11.87 -17.22 -2.81
C GLY A 110 11.00 -17.03 -1.57
N GLY A 111 9.71 -17.33 -1.66
CA GLY A 111 8.94 -17.68 -0.46
C GLY A 111 9.33 -19.08 -0.02
N ALA A 112 10.22 -19.18 0.96
CA ALA A 112 10.55 -20.44 1.62
C ALA A 112 9.26 -21.12 2.11
N GLU A 113 9.13 -22.37 1.68
CA GLU A 113 8.04 -23.29 1.97
C GLU A 113 7.96 -23.49 3.49
N HIS A 114 6.88 -22.99 4.11
CA HIS A 114 6.60 -23.31 5.50
C HIS A 114 5.89 -24.66 5.53
N GLY A 115 6.69 -25.71 5.74
CA GLY A 115 6.23 -27.09 5.83
C GLY A 115 5.15 -27.24 6.90
N ILE A 116 4.00 -27.77 6.47
CA ILE A 116 2.98 -28.31 7.35
C ILE A 116 3.56 -29.61 7.95
N PRO A 117 3.74 -29.74 9.27
CA PRO A 117 4.17 -31.01 9.84
C PRO A 117 3.02 -32.02 9.71
N GLN A 118 3.29 -33.12 9.03
CA GLN A 118 2.39 -34.27 8.93
C GLN A 118 2.36 -34.99 10.29
N PRO A 119 1.18 -35.24 10.89
CA PRO A 119 1.10 -36.11 12.06
C PRO A 119 1.40 -37.56 11.67
N LYS A 120 2.10 -38.27 12.58
CA LYS A 120 2.43 -39.70 12.47
C LYS A 120 1.20 -40.58 12.61
#